data_AF-A0AAE1AX98-F1
#
_entry.id   AF-A0AAE1AX98-F1
#
_cell.length_a   1.000
_cell.length_b   1.000
_cell.length_c   1.000
_cell.angle_alpha   90.00
_cell.angle_beta   90.00
_cell.angle_gamma   90.00
#
_symmetry.space_group_name_H-M   'P 1'
#
loop_
_entity.id
_entity.type
_entity.pdbx_description
1 polymer ?
#
loop_
_entity_poly.entity_id
_entity_poly.type
_entity_poly.pdbx_seq_one_letter_code
_entity_poly.pdbx_strand_id
1 'polypeptide(L)'
;MFARVWAWALGDVAVKKADSADDKVKEGCCPGKPFITFYTEPSVVMNLTNPQPSRGLLEITIPIYEGDTSVKIAARMTRAESSRVKDASSVTLLRYEDPESGWRKIPDMTKIMDGKVEIEPDQTFHVDTATGKVSISVQGSKMDVGTRMLYLLSD
;
A
#
# COMPACT_ATOMS: atom_id res chain seq x y z
N MET A 1 -32.62 13.71 -11.37
CA MET A 1 -31.91 12.45 -11.06
C MET A 1 -30.43 12.79 -10.94
N PHE A 2 -29.93 13.00 -9.71
CA PHE A 2 -28.54 13.39 -9.49
C PHE A 2 -27.67 12.13 -9.50
N ALA A 3 -26.93 11.91 -10.59
CA ALA A 3 -25.87 10.93 -10.62
C ALA A 3 -24.66 11.49 -9.84
N ARG A 4 -24.51 11.09 -8.58
CA ARG A 4 -23.25 11.26 -7.84
C ARG A 4 -22.25 10.25 -8.40
N VAL A 5 -21.41 10.70 -9.33
CA VAL A 5 -20.20 9.96 -9.74
C VAL A 5 -19.11 10.36 -8.76
N TRP A 6 -18.83 9.48 -7.80
CA TRP A 6 -17.72 9.62 -6.86
C TRP A 6 -16.42 9.24 -7.59
N ALA A 7 -15.62 10.22 -8.00
CA ALA A 7 -14.28 9.99 -8.55
C ALA A 7 -13.27 9.85 -7.39
N TRP A 8 -12.98 8.62 -6.97
CA TRP A 8 -12.08 8.29 -5.85
C TRP A 8 -10.75 7.65 -6.30
N ALA A 9 -10.19 8.05 -7.44
CA ALA A 9 -8.97 7.41 -7.97
C ALA A 9 -7.93 8.39 -8.52
N LEU A 10 -7.90 9.62 -8.02
CA LEU A 10 -6.78 10.54 -8.26
C LEU A 10 -5.84 10.46 -7.06
N GLY A 11 -4.66 9.88 -7.28
CA GLY A 11 -3.58 9.83 -6.31
C GLY A 11 -2.75 11.11 -6.35
N ASP A 12 -1.43 10.96 -6.52
CA ASP A 12 -0.49 12.08 -6.53
C ASP A 12 -0.51 12.87 -7.85
N VAL A 13 -0.27 14.19 -7.75
CA VAL A 13 -0.11 15.09 -8.90
C VAL A 13 1.36 15.46 -9.03
N ALA A 14 1.99 15.04 -10.13
CA ALA A 14 3.37 15.39 -10.45
C ALA A 14 3.42 16.40 -11.60
N VAL A 15 4.05 17.55 -11.38
CA VAL A 15 4.31 18.54 -12.43
C VAL A 15 5.64 18.23 -13.08
N LYS A 16 5.62 17.86 -14.37
CA LYS A 16 6.81 17.56 -15.17
C LYS A 16 6.96 18.58 -16.29
N LYS A 17 8.20 18.80 -16.75
CA LYS A 17 8.48 19.62 -17.94
C LYS A 17 8.04 18.87 -19.20
N ALA A 18 7.59 19.61 -20.21
CA ALA A 18 7.18 19.03 -21.48
C ALA A 18 8.30 18.22 -22.17
N ASP A 19 9.57 18.60 -21.95
CA ASP A 19 10.74 17.94 -22.56
C ASP A 19 10.88 16.44 -22.23
N SER A 20 10.30 15.99 -21.11
CA SER A 20 10.31 14.57 -20.72
C SER A 20 9.03 13.81 -21.08
N ALA A 21 8.10 14.47 -21.79
CA ALA A 21 6.84 13.88 -22.24
C ALA A 21 6.96 13.27 -23.65
N ASP A 22 5.86 12.64 -24.10
CA ASP A 22 5.70 12.16 -25.47
C ASP A 22 5.62 13.34 -26.46
N ASP A 23 5.85 13.04 -27.74
CA ASP A 23 5.94 14.07 -28.79
C ASP A 23 4.63 14.87 -28.92
N LYS A 24 3.49 14.22 -28.66
CA LYS A 24 2.17 14.86 -28.65
C LYS A 24 2.05 15.93 -27.56
N VAL A 25 2.54 15.67 -26.35
CA VAL A 25 2.51 16.64 -25.25
C VAL A 25 3.56 17.74 -25.47
N LYS A 26 4.73 17.39 -26.02
CA LYS A 26 5.78 18.37 -26.37
C LYS A 26 5.30 19.43 -27.35
N GLU A 27 4.63 19.00 -28.43
CA GLU A 27 4.13 19.91 -29.47
C GLU A 27 2.91 20.72 -29.01
N GLY A 28 2.05 20.12 -28.17
CA GLY A 28 0.80 20.72 -27.73
C GLY A 28 0.87 21.57 -26.45
N CYS A 29 1.97 21.52 -25.70
CA CYS A 29 2.12 22.24 -24.44
C CYS A 29 2.43 23.73 -24.68
N CYS A 30 1.58 24.62 -24.15
CA CYS A 30 1.77 26.06 -24.25
C CYS A 30 1.61 26.73 -22.87
N PRO A 31 2.26 27.88 -22.62
CA PRO A 31 2.04 28.65 -21.40
C PRO A 31 0.55 28.93 -21.16
N GLY A 32 0.08 28.69 -19.93
CA GLY A 32 -1.33 28.87 -19.54
C GLY A 32 -2.28 27.75 -19.99
N LYS A 33 -1.81 26.73 -20.71
CA LYS A 33 -2.58 25.54 -21.11
C LYS A 33 -1.79 24.26 -20.78
N PRO A 34 -1.73 23.87 -19.49
CA PRO A 34 -1.03 22.66 -19.10
C PRO A 34 -1.73 21.42 -19.69
N PHE A 35 -0.94 20.45 -20.14
CA PHE A 35 -1.46 19.18 -20.61
C PHE A 35 -1.59 18.20 -19.43
N ILE A 36 -2.76 17.60 -19.27
CA ILE A 36 -3.02 16.63 -18.19
C ILE A 36 -2.96 15.23 -18.78
N THR A 37 -2.04 14.42 -18.26
CA THR A 37 -1.92 12.99 -18.58
C THR A 37 -2.24 12.16 -17.34
N PHE A 38 -3.10 11.16 -17.49
CA PHE A 38 -3.34 10.15 -16.46
C PHE A 38 -2.46 8.94 -16.76
N TYR A 39 -1.84 8.39 -15.73
CA TYR A 39 -1.13 7.12 -15.81
C TYR A 39 -1.48 6.28 -14.59
N THR A 40 -1.42 4.96 -14.74
CA THR A 40 -1.58 4.03 -13.64
C THR A 40 -0.19 3.56 -13.24
N GLU A 41 0.19 3.82 -12.00
CA GLU A 41 1.47 3.38 -11.48
C GLU A 41 1.46 1.84 -11.29
N PRO A 42 2.51 1.13 -11.71
CA PRO A 42 2.60 -0.31 -11.50
C PRO A 42 2.58 -0.62 -10.00
N SER A 43 1.78 -1.61 -9.61
CA SER A 43 1.60 -2.01 -8.21
C SER A 43 1.35 -3.50 -8.10
N VAL A 44 1.60 -4.03 -6.90
CA VAL A 44 1.19 -5.38 -6.51
C VAL A 44 0.13 -5.26 -5.43
N VAL A 45 -1.01 -5.91 -5.67
CA VAL A 45 -2.13 -5.90 -4.74
C VAL A 45 -1.85 -6.84 -3.58
N MET A 46 -1.84 -6.30 -2.36
CA MET A 46 -1.58 -7.04 -1.13
C MET A 46 -2.86 -7.20 -0.31
N ASN A 47 -3.09 -8.40 0.22
CA ASN A 47 -4.15 -8.65 1.20
C ASN A 47 -3.57 -8.52 2.60
N LEU A 48 -4.15 -7.64 3.41
CA LEU A 48 -3.78 -7.40 4.79
C LEU A 48 -4.89 -7.91 5.70
N THR A 49 -4.51 -8.72 6.69
CA THR A 49 -5.45 -9.33 7.63
C THR A 49 -5.31 -8.73 9.03
N ASN A 50 -6.41 -8.57 9.76
CA ASN A 50 -6.41 -8.16 11.16
C ASN A 50 -6.62 -9.38 12.07
N PRO A 51 -5.59 -9.81 12.82
CA PRO A 51 -5.71 -10.92 13.75
C PRO A 51 -6.32 -10.53 15.11
N GLN A 52 -6.62 -9.24 15.36
CA GLN A 52 -7.13 -8.79 16.66
C GLN A 52 -8.56 -9.29 16.89
N PRO A 53 -8.83 -9.97 18.01
CA PRO A 53 -10.19 -10.42 18.33
C PRO A 53 -11.09 -9.20 18.53
N SER A 54 -12.38 -9.35 18.20
CA SER A 54 -13.42 -8.33 18.40
C SER A 54 -13.23 -6.99 17.67
N ARG A 55 -12.28 -6.89 16.72
CA ARG A 55 -12.14 -5.71 15.85
C ARG A 55 -12.95 -5.88 14.56
N GLY A 56 -13.62 -4.80 14.16
CA GLY A 56 -14.23 -4.70 12.83
C GLY A 56 -13.18 -4.42 11.76
N LEU A 57 -13.41 -4.88 10.53
CA LEU A 57 -12.42 -4.98 9.43
C LEU A 57 -11.40 -6.10 9.68
N LEU A 58 -11.73 -7.29 9.18
CA LEU A 58 -10.90 -8.49 9.31
C LEU A 58 -9.85 -8.59 8.21
N GLU A 59 -10.17 -8.10 7.02
CA GLU A 59 -9.25 -8.08 5.89
C GLU A 59 -9.47 -6.80 5.07
N ILE A 60 -8.39 -6.31 4.45
CA ILE A 60 -8.42 -5.23 3.48
C ILE A 60 -7.42 -5.52 2.37
N THR A 61 -7.74 -5.11 1.15
CA THR A 61 -6.87 -5.26 -0.01
C THR A 61 -6.35 -3.89 -0.43
N ILE A 62 -5.03 -3.71 -0.50
CA ILE A 62 -4.38 -2.42 -0.78
C ILE A 62 -3.28 -2.64 -1.84
N PRO A 63 -3.21 -1.80 -2.90
CA PRO A 63 -2.09 -1.83 -3.83
C PRO A 63 -0.82 -1.30 -3.15
N ILE A 64 0.31 -1.99 -3.33
CA ILE A 64 1.64 -1.59 -2.88
C ILE A 64 2.43 -1.10 -4.10
N TYR A 65 3.06 0.07 -3.98
CA TYR A 65 3.84 0.69 -5.05
C TYR A 65 5.34 0.65 -4.72
N GLU A 66 6.18 0.83 -5.73
CA GLU A 66 7.63 0.88 -5.56
C GLU A 66 8.03 2.09 -4.69
N GLY A 67 8.86 1.84 -3.67
CA GLY A 67 9.30 2.90 -2.75
C GLY A 67 8.21 3.37 -1.78
N ASP A 68 7.13 2.60 -1.61
CA ASP A 68 6.20 2.80 -0.51
C ASP A 68 6.90 2.61 0.84
N THR A 69 6.45 3.35 1.85
CA THR A 69 6.77 3.09 3.26
C THR A 69 5.52 2.58 3.95
N SER A 70 5.67 1.97 5.12
CA SER A 70 4.52 1.52 5.92
C SER A 70 3.60 2.68 6.30
N VAL A 71 4.14 3.89 6.52
CA VAL A 71 3.35 5.12 6.71
C VAL A 71 2.49 5.46 5.50
N LYS A 72 3.02 5.34 4.27
CA LYS A 72 2.24 5.60 3.04
C LYS A 72 1.13 4.57 2.86
N ILE A 73 1.42 3.30 3.16
CA ILE A 73 0.44 2.20 3.09
C ILE A 73 -0.66 2.40 4.14
N ALA A 74 -0.31 2.76 5.39
CA ALA A 74 -1.26 3.09 6.44
C ALA A 74 -2.15 4.29 6.06
N ALA A 75 -1.57 5.36 5.49
CA ALA A 75 -2.34 6.50 4.98
C ALA A 75 -3.29 6.10 3.83
N ARG A 76 -2.90 5.11 3.01
CA ARG A 76 -3.77 4.56 1.96
C ARG A 76 -4.91 3.74 2.57
N MET A 77 -4.64 2.96 3.62
CA MET A 77 -5.63 2.22 4.38
C MET A 77 -6.69 3.14 4.99
N THR A 78 -6.28 4.24 5.63
CA THR A 78 -7.22 5.18 6.25
C THR A 78 -8.09 5.90 5.23
N ARG A 79 -7.59 6.17 4.03
CA ARG A 79 -8.43 6.71 2.94
C ARG A 79 -9.46 5.69 2.45
N ALA A 80 -9.06 4.43 2.30
CA ALA A 80 -9.94 3.37 1.84
C ALA A 80 -11.05 3.05 2.87
N GLU A 81 -10.70 2.98 4.15
CA GLU A 81 -11.60 2.60 5.24
C GLU A 81 -11.75 3.72 6.29
N SER A 82 -11.96 4.96 5.83
CA SER A 82 -12.03 6.17 6.69
C SER A 82 -13.06 6.12 7.82
N SER A 83 -14.10 5.28 7.67
CA SER A 83 -15.10 5.07 8.72
C SER A 83 -14.62 4.14 9.85
N ARG A 84 -13.62 3.30 9.59
CA ARG A 84 -13.12 2.26 10.51
C ARG A 84 -11.71 2.57 11.02
N VAL A 85 -10.87 3.16 10.19
CA VAL A 85 -9.48 3.52 10.49
C VAL A 85 -9.36 5.04 10.37
N LYS A 86 -9.31 5.72 11.52
CA LYS A 86 -9.34 7.19 11.59
C LYS A 86 -7.96 7.82 11.42
N ASP A 87 -6.93 7.17 11.95
CA ASP A 87 -5.57 7.68 11.94
C ASP A 87 -4.62 6.66 11.30
N ALA A 88 -3.67 7.16 10.49
CA ALA A 88 -2.62 6.33 9.91
C ALA A 88 -1.59 5.92 10.95
N SER A 89 -1.39 6.75 11.98
CA SER A 89 -0.41 6.46 13.04
C SER A 89 -0.80 5.27 13.91
N SER A 90 -2.09 4.93 13.95
CA SER A 90 -2.59 3.80 14.72
C SER A 90 -2.47 2.46 14.01
N VAL A 91 -2.00 2.45 12.76
CA VAL A 91 -1.83 1.23 11.96
C VAL A 91 -0.39 0.74 12.05
N THR A 92 -0.20 -0.43 12.64
CA THR A 92 1.08 -1.14 12.63
C THR A 92 1.02 -2.27 11.60
N LEU A 93 1.96 -2.29 10.66
CA LEU A 93 2.06 -3.37 9.67
C LEU A 93 2.96 -4.50 10.15
N LEU A 94 2.54 -5.73 9.88
CA LEU A 94 3.28 -6.94 10.23
C LEU A 94 3.45 -7.80 8.99
N ARG A 95 4.58 -8.50 8.92
CA ARG A 95 4.80 -9.63 8.01
C ARG A 95 4.89 -10.93 8.78
N TYR A 96 4.68 -12.03 8.09
CA TYR A 96 5.02 -13.34 8.62
C TYR A 96 6.54 -13.51 8.63
N GLU A 97 7.05 -14.22 9.65
CA GLU A 97 8.46 -14.62 9.68
C GLU A 97 8.78 -15.58 8.51
N ASP A 98 7.85 -16.48 8.21
CA ASP A 98 7.83 -17.37 7.04
C ASP A 98 6.90 -16.78 5.96
N PRO A 99 7.45 -16.26 4.84
CA PRO A 99 6.66 -15.62 3.78
C PRO A 99 5.70 -16.56 3.02
N GLU A 100 5.98 -17.88 2.99
CA GLU A 100 5.21 -18.82 2.17
C GLU A 100 4.13 -19.56 2.95
N SER A 101 4.46 -20.02 4.17
CA SER A 101 3.56 -20.86 4.97
C SER A 101 3.10 -20.22 6.27
N GLY A 102 3.63 -19.05 6.66
CA GLY A 102 3.25 -18.38 7.91
C GLY A 102 1.75 -18.11 8.03
N TRP A 103 1.11 -17.68 6.94
CA TRP A 103 -0.32 -17.40 6.88
C TRP A 103 -1.22 -18.64 6.94
N ARG A 104 -0.66 -19.84 6.76
CA ARG A 104 -1.41 -21.12 6.83
C ARG A 104 -1.47 -21.69 8.24
N LYS A 105 -0.74 -21.11 9.19
CA LYS A 105 -0.77 -21.52 10.60
C LYS A 105 -2.08 -21.07 11.25
N ILE A 106 -2.64 -21.91 12.11
CA ILE A 106 -3.86 -21.58 12.87
C ILE A 106 -3.54 -20.40 13.81
N PRO A 107 -4.29 -19.29 13.75
CA PRO A 107 -4.05 -18.15 14.62
C PRO A 107 -4.28 -18.49 16.10
N ASP A 108 -3.30 -18.20 16.95
CA ASP A 108 -3.48 -18.23 18.40
C ASP A 108 -3.96 -16.85 18.87
N MET A 109 -5.17 -16.80 19.42
CA MET A 109 -5.78 -15.57 19.93
C MET A 109 -5.08 -15.03 21.18
N THR A 110 -4.33 -15.87 21.91
CA THR A 110 -3.59 -15.47 23.10
C THR A 110 -2.21 -14.91 22.77
N LYS A 111 -1.63 -15.33 21.64
CA LYS A 111 -0.29 -14.95 21.19
C LYS A 111 -0.32 -14.43 19.76
N ILE A 112 -0.93 -13.26 19.59
CA ILE A 112 -1.12 -12.65 18.27
C ILE A 112 0.21 -12.38 17.56
N MET A 113 1.29 -12.09 18.28
CA MET A 113 2.59 -11.73 17.71
C MET A 113 3.47 -12.94 17.34
N ASP A 114 3.06 -14.16 17.70
CA ASP A 114 3.89 -15.35 17.45
C ASP A 114 4.04 -15.63 15.95
N GLY A 115 5.28 -15.84 15.50
CA GLY A 115 5.64 -16.03 14.09
C GLY A 115 5.42 -14.81 13.18
N LYS A 116 5.33 -13.60 13.75
CA LYS A 116 5.14 -12.34 13.03
C LYS A 116 6.21 -11.34 13.40
N VAL A 117 6.58 -10.51 12.42
CA VAL A 117 7.60 -9.47 12.58
C VAL A 117 6.99 -8.14 12.18
N GLU A 118 7.18 -7.14 13.03
CA GLU A 118 6.75 -5.78 12.75
C GLU A 118 7.61 -5.13 11.66
N ILE A 119 6.95 -4.39 10.77
CA ILE A 119 7.59 -3.61 9.72
C ILE A 119 7.73 -2.17 10.23
N GLU A 120 8.96 -1.67 10.29
CA GLU A 120 9.23 -0.32 10.78
C GLU A 120 8.59 0.76 9.89
N PRO A 121 8.26 1.94 10.45
CA PRO A 121 7.64 3.07 9.74
C PRO A 121 8.42 3.50 8.47
N ASP A 122 9.75 3.43 8.54
CA ASP A 122 10.65 3.95 7.52
C ASP A 122 11.16 2.87 6.54
N GLN A 123 10.74 1.61 6.71
CA GLN A 123 11.13 0.53 5.80
C GLN A 123 10.48 0.71 4.43
N THR A 124 11.31 0.62 3.39
CA THR A 124 10.89 0.79 2.00
C THR A 124 10.51 -0.54 1.38
N PHE A 125 9.34 -0.56 0.75
CA PHE A 125 8.82 -1.66 -0.02
C PHE A 125 9.32 -1.58 -1.48
N HIS A 126 9.74 -2.73 -2.00
CA HIS A 126 10.15 -2.94 -3.38
C HIS A 126 9.19 -3.93 -4.04
N VAL A 127 8.69 -3.56 -5.20
CA VAL A 127 7.64 -4.25 -5.94
C VAL A 127 8.21 -4.75 -7.25
N ASP A 128 8.11 -6.07 -7.47
CA ASP A 128 8.36 -6.68 -8.77
C ASP A 128 7.02 -7.00 -9.44
N THR A 129 6.58 -6.15 -10.35
CA THR A 129 5.33 -6.31 -11.09
C THR A 129 5.37 -7.52 -12.05
N ALA A 130 6.55 -7.99 -12.47
CA ALA A 130 6.65 -9.12 -13.38
C ALA A 130 6.36 -10.44 -12.66
N THR A 131 6.84 -10.58 -11.42
CA THR A 131 6.61 -11.77 -10.59
C THR A 131 5.47 -11.63 -9.59
N GLY A 132 4.95 -10.41 -9.40
CA GLY A 132 3.91 -10.11 -8.41
C GLY A 132 4.41 -10.18 -6.97
N LYS A 133 5.72 -10.02 -6.74
CA LYS A 133 6.34 -10.14 -5.41
C LYS A 133 6.61 -8.78 -4.78
N VAL A 134 6.53 -8.75 -3.45
CA VAL A 134 6.83 -7.57 -2.64
C VAL A 134 7.93 -7.92 -1.64
N SER A 135 8.97 -7.11 -1.61
CA SER A 135 10.11 -7.28 -0.70
C SER A 135 10.36 -5.99 0.09
N ILE A 136 10.98 -6.12 1.26
CA ILE A 136 11.39 -4.98 2.09
C ILE A 136 12.92 -4.96 2.25
N SER A 137 13.48 -3.77 2.36
CA SER A 137 14.90 -3.58 2.64
C SER A 137 15.14 -3.49 4.13
N VAL A 138 15.67 -4.55 4.74
CA VAL A 138 16.01 -4.61 6.17
C VAL A 138 17.53 -4.66 6.30
N GLN A 139 18.13 -3.61 6.88
CA GLN A 139 19.58 -3.52 7.14
C GLN A 139 20.47 -3.84 5.91
N GLY A 140 20.01 -3.45 4.71
CA GLY A 140 20.72 -3.66 3.44
C GLY A 140 20.45 -5.01 2.76
N SER A 141 19.69 -5.91 3.38
CA SER A 141 19.24 -7.16 2.78
C SER A 141 17.78 -7.06 2.33
N LYS A 142 17.45 -7.65 1.16
CA LYS A 142 16.06 -7.75 0.68
C LYS A 142 15.41 -8.98 1.25
N MET A 143 14.31 -8.80 1.97
CA MET A 143 13.49 -9.89 2.51
C MET A 143 12.14 -9.91 1.80
N ASP A 144 11.68 -11.10 1.43
CA ASP A 144 10.33 -11.28 0.86
C ASP A 144 9.28 -11.11 1.97
N VAL A 145 8.22 -10.37 1.66
CA VAL A 145 7.09 -10.15 2.57
C VAL A 145 6.07 -11.29 2.47
N GLY A 146 6.04 -11.99 1.32
CA GLY A 146 5.06 -13.02 1.02
C GLY A 146 3.80 -12.47 0.36
N THR A 147 2.78 -13.31 0.22
CA THR A 147 1.52 -12.97 -0.48
C THR A 147 0.49 -12.26 0.39
N ARG A 148 0.66 -12.30 1.72
CA ARG A 148 -0.26 -11.73 2.70
C ARG A 148 0.51 -11.04 3.81
N MET A 149 0.00 -9.89 4.23
CA MET A 149 0.49 -9.18 5.41
C MET A 149 -0.59 -9.15 6.49
N LEU A 150 -0.22 -8.61 7.65
CA LEU A 150 -1.17 -8.29 8.68
C LEU A 150 -1.08 -6.82 9.06
N TYR A 151 -2.13 -6.33 9.68
CA TYR A 151 -2.11 -5.04 10.34
C TYR A 151 -2.73 -5.15 11.72
N LEU A 152 -2.26 -4.32 12.64
CA LEU A 152 -2.86 -4.11 13.95
C LEU A 152 -3.31 -2.67 14.06
N LEU A 153 -4.41 -2.46 14.79
CA LEU A 153 -4.86 -1.14 15.18
C LEU A 153 -4.57 -0.94 16.66
N SER A 154 -3.87 0.15 16.99
CA SER A 154 -3.84 0.70 18.35
C SER A 154 -5.02 1.65 18.55
N ASP A 155 -5.48 1.79 19.81
CA ASP A 155 -6.50 2.77 20.19
C ASP A 155 -5.88 4.15 20.52
#